data_AF-A0A542DKN1-F1
#
_entry.id   AF-A0A542DKN1-F1
#
_cell.length_a   1.000
_cell.length_b   1.000
_cell.length_c   1.000
_cell.angle_alpha   90.00
_cell.angle_beta   90.00
_cell.angle_gamma   90.00
#
_symmetry.space_group_name_H-M   'P 1'
#
loop_
_entity.id
_entity.type
_entity.pdbx_description
1 polymer ?
#
loop_
_entity_poly.entity_id
_entity_poly.type
_entity_poly.pdbx_seq_one_letter_code
_entity_poly.pdbx_strand_id
1 'polypeptide(L)'
;MTVQVSPPFLRRRLGRQLKALRDQARISTEEACRGLEFSAATLSRIENGKTTPSVHTVRSMLDLYLVPADEWDGILDLVRQAKAKPWWKKYTTTSHTRFPSMNMGFTEPDGRATR
;
A
#
# COMPACT_ATOMS: atom_id res chain seq x y z
N MET A 1 17.75 5.96 -14.04
CA MET A 1 17.35 6.39 -12.68
C MET A 1 15.88 6.02 -12.46
N THR A 2 15.57 4.90 -11.79
CA THR A 2 14.18 4.56 -11.47
C THR A 2 13.73 5.37 -10.25
N VAL A 3 12.90 6.38 -10.45
CA VAL A 3 12.27 7.10 -9.34
C VAL A 3 11.40 6.10 -8.59
N GLN A 4 11.81 5.69 -7.39
CA GLN A 4 11.01 4.87 -6.50
C GLN A 4 9.79 5.70 -6.06
N VAL A 5 8.66 5.50 -6.72
CA VAL A 5 7.42 6.23 -6.41
C VAL A 5 6.92 5.75 -5.05
N SER A 6 6.91 6.64 -4.06
CA SER A 6 6.56 6.26 -2.69
C SER A 6 5.06 5.97 -2.54
N PRO A 7 4.64 4.97 -1.74
CA PRO A 7 3.23 4.68 -1.51
C PRO A 7 2.37 5.88 -1.06
N PRO A 8 2.86 6.81 -0.21
CA PRO A 8 2.11 8.02 0.14
C PRO A 8 1.83 8.94 -1.05
N PHE A 9 2.78 9.06 -1.99
CA PHE A 9 2.56 9.84 -3.22
C PHE A 9 1.49 9.20 -4.10
N LEU A 10 1.54 7.87 -4.26
CA LEU A 10 0.54 7.11 -5.03
C LEU A 10 -0.87 7.27 -4.45
N ARG A 11 -1.01 7.26 -3.12
CA ARG A 11 -2.30 7.49 -2.45
C ARG A 11 -2.88 8.86 -2.72
N ARG A 12 -2.05 9.91 -2.64
CA ARG A 12 -2.48 11.29 -2.94
C ARG A 12 -2.81 11.46 -4.42
N ARG A 13 -2.06 10.80 -5.31
CA ARG A 13 -2.36 10.77 -6.76
C ARG A 13 -3.71 10.11 -7.02
N LEU A 14 -3.92 8.92 -6.46
CA LEU A 14 -5.19 8.18 -6.55
C LEU A 14 -6.36 9.02 -6.03
N GLY A 15 -6.23 9.61 -4.84
CA GLY A 15 -7.29 10.44 -4.26
C GLY A 15 -7.67 11.63 -5.14
N ARG A 16 -6.67 12.36 -5.67
CA ARG A 16 -6.90 13.46 -6.60
C ARG A 16 -7.58 13.01 -7.89
N GLN A 17 -7.20 11.86 -8.42
CA GLN A 17 -7.81 11.30 -9.63
C GLN A 17 -9.28 10.93 -9.38
N LEU A 18 -9.59 10.26 -8.27
CA LEU A 18 -10.97 9.93 -7.89
C LEU A 18 -11.82 11.20 -7.68
N LYS A 19 -11.25 12.24 -7.08
CA LYS A 19 -11.92 13.53 -6.93
C LYS A 19 -12.24 14.17 -8.29
N ALA A 20 -11.26 14.19 -9.19
CA ALA A 20 -11.42 14.75 -10.53
C ALA A 20 -12.50 14.00 -11.33
N LEU A 21 -12.53 12.67 -11.26
CA LEU A 21 -13.56 11.85 -11.90
C LEU A 21 -14.96 12.17 -11.37
N ARG A 22 -15.11 12.33 -10.04
CA ARG A 22 -16.37 12.75 -9.44
C ARG A 22 -16.82 14.11 -9.98
N ASP A 23 -15.90 15.07 -10.02
CA ASP A 23 -16.18 16.43 -10.49
C ASP A 23 -16.52 16.45 -12.00
N GLN A 24 -15.85 15.63 -12.81
CA GLN A 24 -16.14 15.45 -14.25
C GLN A 24 -17.51 14.81 -14.49
N ALA A 25 -17.88 13.83 -13.66
CA ALA A 25 -19.22 13.23 -13.67
C ALA A 25 -20.31 14.19 -13.14
N ARG A 26 -19.93 15.38 -12.64
CA ARG A 26 -20.82 16.37 -12.00
C ARG A 26 -21.60 15.81 -10.81
N ILE A 27 -21.00 14.86 -10.09
CA ILE A 27 -21.59 14.24 -8.91
C ILE A 27 -21.15 15.02 -7.67
N SER A 28 -22.11 15.50 -6.89
CA SER A 28 -21.81 16.17 -5.62
C SER A 28 -21.22 15.20 -4.59
N THR A 29 -20.52 15.74 -3.59
CA THR A 29 -20.02 14.94 -2.46
C THR A 29 -21.16 14.19 -1.76
N GLU A 30 -22.33 14.82 -1.62
CA GLU A 30 -23.51 14.22 -0.97
C GLU A 30 -24.09 13.07 -1.79
N GLU A 31 -24.20 13.23 -3.11
CA GLU A 31 -24.63 12.17 -4.02
C GLU A 31 -23.64 11.00 -4.03
N ALA A 32 -22.34 11.29 -4.07
CA ALA A 32 -21.30 10.26 -3.98
C ALA A 32 -21.36 9.50 -2.66
N CYS A 33 -21.51 10.21 -1.54
CA CYS A 33 -21.70 9.62 -0.22
C CYS A 33 -22.93 8.71 -0.17
N ARG A 34 -24.06 9.15 -0.71
CA ARG A 34 -25.29 8.36 -0.77
C ARG A 34 -25.15 7.12 -1.66
N GLY A 35 -24.58 7.27 -2.86
CA GLY A 35 -24.42 6.17 -3.81
C GLY A 35 -23.39 5.12 -3.39
N LEU A 36 -22.41 5.49 -2.57
CA LEU A 36 -21.37 4.59 -2.05
C LEU A 36 -21.62 4.14 -0.62
N GLU A 37 -22.71 4.59 0.01
CA GLU A 37 -22.99 4.39 1.44
C GLU A 37 -21.83 4.84 2.36
N PHE A 38 -21.21 5.96 2.00
CA PHE A 38 -20.08 6.54 2.72
C PHE A 38 -20.50 7.74 3.56
N SER A 39 -19.90 7.86 4.74
CA SER A 39 -19.86 9.14 5.43
C SER A 39 -18.98 10.15 4.69
N ALA A 40 -19.30 11.45 4.80
CA ALA A 40 -18.50 12.54 4.22
C ALA A 40 -17.02 12.48 4.65
N ALA A 41 -16.76 12.09 5.89
CA ALA A 41 -15.41 11.89 6.41
C ALA A 41 -14.66 10.75 5.69
N THR A 42 -15.35 9.68 5.30
CA THR A 42 -14.75 8.56 4.58
C THR A 42 -14.40 8.95 3.15
N LEU A 43 -15.34 9.56 2.43
CA LEU A 43 -15.10 10.04 1.07
C LEU A 43 -13.96 11.08 1.06
N SER A 44 -13.96 12.04 1.99
CA SER A 44 -12.89 13.02 2.13
C SER A 44 -11.52 12.40 2.41
N ARG A 45 -11.44 11.38 3.28
CA ARG A 45 -10.18 10.66 3.53
C ARG A 45 -9.65 9.95 2.29
N ILE A 46 -10.53 9.39 1.46
CA ILE A 46 -10.18 8.70 0.22
C ILE A 46 -9.69 9.73 -0.82
N GLU A 47 -10.47 10.78 -1.09
CA GLU A 47 -10.12 11.81 -2.09
C GLU A 47 -8.84 12.59 -1.73
N ASN A 48 -8.55 12.76 -0.44
CA ASN A 48 -7.32 13.40 0.01
C ASN A 48 -6.13 12.41 0.12
N GLY A 49 -6.32 11.14 -0.23
CA GLY A 49 -5.27 10.11 -0.16
C GLY A 49 -4.81 9.80 1.27
N LYS A 50 -5.62 10.12 2.28
CA LYS A 50 -5.34 9.84 3.71
C LYS A 50 -5.55 8.36 4.03
N THR A 51 -6.43 7.68 3.30
CA THR A 51 -6.62 6.23 3.37
C THR A 51 -6.55 5.62 1.97
N THR A 52 -6.21 4.32 1.89
CA THR A 52 -6.22 3.59 0.64
C THR A 52 -7.46 2.70 0.58
N PRO A 53 -8.43 2.99 -0.31
CA PRO A 53 -9.61 2.14 -0.47
C PRO A 53 -9.26 0.74 -0.99
N SER A 54 -10.20 -0.19 -0.85
CA SER A 54 -10.08 -1.51 -1.49
C SER A 54 -10.25 -1.41 -3.00
N VAL A 55 -9.79 -2.41 -3.76
CA VAL A 55 -10.01 -2.49 -5.21
C VAL A 55 -11.51 -2.53 -5.52
N HIS A 56 -12.29 -3.27 -4.72
CA HIS A 56 -13.75 -3.32 -4.85
C HIS A 56 -14.40 -1.96 -4.64
N THR A 57 -14.00 -1.25 -3.58
CA THR A 57 -14.45 0.12 -3.32
C THR A 57 -14.17 1.04 -4.49
N VAL A 58 -12.96 0.97 -5.05
CA VAL A 58 -12.61 1.82 -6.20
C VAL A 58 -13.44 1.48 -7.43
N ARG A 59 -13.73 0.19 -7.69
CA ARG A 59 -14.68 -0.19 -8.76
C ARG A 59 -16.05 0.44 -8.56
N SER A 60 -16.61 0.39 -7.35
CA SER A 60 -17.89 1.05 -7.05
C SER A 60 -17.84 2.56 -7.28
N MET A 61 -16.71 3.20 -6.95
CA MET A 61 -16.52 4.63 -7.24
C MET A 61 -16.46 4.91 -8.75
N LEU A 62 -15.74 4.09 -9.52
CA LEU A 62 -15.62 4.26 -10.97
C LEU A 62 -16.96 4.04 -11.68
N ASP A 63 -17.71 3.04 -11.24
CA ASP A 63 -19.06 2.75 -11.71
C ASP A 63 -20.00 3.95 -11.45
N LEU A 64 -20.02 4.44 -10.20
CA LEU A 64 -20.84 5.61 -9.85
C LEU A 64 -20.43 6.86 -10.64
N TYR A 65 -19.14 7.04 -10.93
CA TYR A 65 -18.63 8.17 -11.68
C TYR A 65 -18.69 7.97 -13.21
N LEU A 66 -19.37 6.92 -13.67
CA LEU A 66 -19.62 6.64 -15.09
C LEU A 66 -18.34 6.53 -15.92
N VAL A 67 -17.28 6.01 -15.32
CA VAL A 67 -16.00 5.79 -16.02
C VAL A 67 -16.13 4.57 -16.92
N PRO A 68 -15.77 4.66 -18.22
CA PRO A 68 -15.75 3.51 -19.12
C PRO A 68 -14.89 2.36 -18.58
N ALA A 69 -15.39 1.13 -18.66
CA ALA A 69 -14.75 -0.05 -18.04
C ALA A 69 -13.33 -0.33 -18.57
N ASP A 70 -13.04 0.05 -19.81
CA ASP A 70 -11.73 -0.02 -20.46
C ASP A 70 -10.69 0.91 -19.83
N GLU A 71 -11.11 1.96 -19.14
CA GLU A 71 -10.22 2.88 -18.41
C GLU A 71 -9.91 2.43 -16.97
N TRP A 72 -10.60 1.38 -16.48
CA TRP A 72 -10.51 1.00 -15.06
C TRP A 72 -9.15 0.44 -14.69
N ASP A 73 -8.52 -0.35 -15.56
CA ASP A 73 -7.32 -1.11 -15.22
C ASP A 73 -6.16 -0.21 -14.77
N GLY A 74 -5.96 0.93 -15.43
CA GLY A 74 -4.92 1.90 -15.04
C GLY A 74 -5.15 2.47 -13.64
N ILE A 75 -6.40 2.71 -13.25
CA ILE A 75 -6.75 3.22 -11.91
C ILE A 75 -6.62 2.10 -10.88
N LEU A 76 -7.10 0.89 -11.19
CA LEU A 76 -7.01 -0.25 -10.28
C LEU A 76 -5.55 -0.67 -10.04
N ASP A 77 -4.66 -0.52 -11.03
CA ASP A 77 -3.23 -0.72 -10.85
C ASP A 77 -2.61 0.30 -9.89
N LEU A 78 -3.02 1.56 -9.95
CA LEU A 78 -2.59 2.56 -8.97
C LEU A 78 -3.02 2.20 -7.55
N VAL A 79 -4.21 1.62 -7.38
CA VAL A 79 -4.68 1.11 -6.08
C VAL A 79 -3.78 -0.03 -5.59
N ARG A 80 -3.48 -1.01 -6.45
CA ARG A 80 -2.60 -2.14 -6.12
C ARG A 80 -1.21 -1.66 -5.69
N GLN A 81 -0.64 -0.70 -6.42
CA GLN A 81 0.66 -0.10 -6.11
C GLN A 81 0.62 0.74 -4.82
N ALA A 82 -0.44 1.53 -4.58
CA ALA A 82 -0.60 2.31 -3.36
C ALA A 82 -0.78 1.46 -2.09
N LYS A 83 -1.29 0.23 -2.27
CA LYS A 83 -1.42 -0.79 -1.22
C LYS A 83 -0.17 -1.64 -1.05
N ALA A 84 0.75 -1.68 -2.02
CA ALA A 84 1.97 -2.44 -1.94
C ALA A 84 2.76 -2.02 -0.70
N LYS A 85 2.80 -2.90 0.30
CA LYS A 85 3.69 -2.73 1.45
C LYS A 85 5.12 -2.96 0.95
N PRO A 86 6.09 -2.13 1.35
CA PRO A 86 7.49 -2.50 1.24
C PRO A 86 7.73 -3.73 2.12
N TRP A 87 8.03 -4.87 1.51
CA TRP A 87 8.24 -6.15 2.20
C TRP A 87 9.59 -6.21 2.94
N TRP A 88 10.46 -5.20 2.81
CA TRP A 88 11.72 -5.08 3.57
C TRP A 88 11.54 -4.75 5.07
N LYS A 89 10.32 -4.60 5.58
CA LYS A 89 10.06 -4.77 7.03
C LYS A 89 10.02 -6.25 7.48
N LYS A 90 10.24 -7.22 6.58
CA LYS A 90 10.35 -8.65 6.95
C LYS A 90 11.76 -9.23 6.92
N TYR A 91 12.77 -8.54 6.39
CA TYR A 91 14.17 -8.97 6.52
C TYR A 91 15.11 -7.77 6.60
N THR A 92 15.17 -7.13 7.77
CA THR A 92 16.47 -6.66 8.27
C THR A 92 17.19 -7.91 8.79
N THR A 93 17.74 -8.68 7.87
CA THR A 93 18.95 -9.45 8.16
C THR A 93 19.92 -8.99 7.10
N THR A 94 20.57 -7.88 7.40
CA THR A 94 21.92 -7.64 6.90
C THR A 94 22.78 -8.74 7.50
N SER A 95 22.74 -9.94 6.91
CA SER A 95 23.82 -10.91 7.05
C SER A 95 24.96 -10.39 6.18
N HIS A 96 25.57 -9.29 6.61
CA HIS A 96 27.00 -9.15 6.37
C HIS A 96 27.66 -10.06 7.40
N THR A 97 27.76 -11.34 7.01
CA THR A 97 28.72 -12.24 7.62
C THR A 97 30.10 -11.63 7.41
N ARG A 98 30.56 -10.93 8.44
CA ARG A 98 31.97 -10.76 8.75
C ARG A 98 32.09 -10.90 10.26
N PHE A 99 32.09 -12.16 10.71
CA PHE A 99 32.63 -12.47 12.02
C PHE A 99 34.15 -12.18 11.95
N PRO A 100 34.69 -11.28 12.77
CA PRO A 100 36.14 -11.12 12.88
C PRO A 100 36.72 -12.44 13.41
N SER A 101 37.75 -12.92 12.72
CA SER A 101 38.57 -14.04 13.17
C SER A 101 39.12 -13.73 14.57
N MET A 102 38.55 -14.34 15.60
CA MET A 102 39.19 -14.44 16.90
C MET A 102 39.51 -15.91 17.14
N ASN A 103 40.74 -16.27 16.79
CA ASN A 103 41.40 -17.46 17.28
C ASN A 103 41.72 -17.22 18.77
N MET A 104 41.03 -17.91 19.67
CA MET A 104 41.57 -18.13 21.01
C MET A 104 41.10 -19.49 21.52
N GLY A 105 42.03 -20.44 21.51
CA GLY A 105 41.79 -21.81 21.92
C GLY A 105 41.61 -21.93 23.42
N PHE A 106 40.83 -22.92 23.83
CA PHE A 106 41.09 -23.70 25.02
C PHE A 106 40.33 -25.03 24.95
N THR A 107 40.95 -26.03 25.55
CA THR A 107 40.88 -27.47 25.27
C THR A 107 39.73 -28.15 26.02
N GLU A 108 39.03 -29.11 25.40
CA GLU A 108 38.40 -30.24 26.12
C GLU A 108 39.52 -31.12 26.74
N PRO A 109 39.39 -31.64 27.97
CA PRO A 109 38.51 -32.78 28.26
C PRO A 109 37.82 -32.63 29.65
N ASP A 110 36.81 -33.38 30.05
CA ASP A 110 36.84 -34.83 30.26
C ASP A 110 35.42 -35.31 30.59
N GLY A 111 35.07 -36.48 30.06
CA GLY A 111 33.82 -37.14 30.33
C GLY A 111 33.90 -38.00 31.58
N ARG A 112 32.80 -38.04 32.35
CA ARG A 112 32.24 -39.24 33.00
C ARG A 112 31.05 -38.86 33.87
N ALA A 113 29.90 -39.46 33.58
CA ALA A 113 29.06 -40.16 34.56
C ALA A 113 27.80 -40.73 33.89
N THR A 114 27.92 -41.92 33.30
CA THR A 114 26.86 -42.94 33.41
C THR A 114 27.51 -44.31 33.51
N ARG A 115 27.45 -44.84 34.75
CA ARG A 115 27.41 -46.25 35.18
C ARG A 115 28.55 -47.20 34.82
#